data_AF-G0R167-F1
#
_entry.id   AF-G0R167-F1
#
_cell.length_a   1.000
_cell.length_b   1.000
_cell.length_c   1.000
_cell.angle_alpha   90.00
_cell.angle_beta   90.00
_cell.angle_gamma   90.00
#
_symmetry.space_group_name_H-M   'P 1'
#
loop_
_entity.id
_entity.type
_entity.pdbx_description
1 polymer ?
#
loop_
_entity_poly.entity_id
_entity_poly.type
_entity_poly.pdbx_seq_one_letter_code
_entity_poly.pdbx_strand_id
1 'polypeptide(L)'
;MQNTQQPQANTEQPQANTEQPQINTKRCCLLTIGMAGSGKTTFVQKLVENFLYKKGDPSYILNLDPAVQFLPYTPNNDIRQTIDYKKLMKEHQLGPNGAIMTALNLYCAQIDKVIQNIENLPNLSEYVVVDTPGQIEVFTWSASGSIITQALQYSMPTVLLYVIDLARCQNPNSFMSNMMFCCSIFYKMKLPMVLVLNKEDVSDKDKIFQWIQDYQTLMVYIYSLNFYFLQQKG
;
A
#
# COMPACT_ATOMS: atom_id res chain seq x y z
N MET A 1 78.17 3.22 -4.95
CA MET A 1 76.91 2.49 -5.23
C MET A 1 76.20 2.28 -3.91
N GLN A 2 75.37 3.25 -3.49
CA GLN A 2 74.50 3.12 -2.32
C GLN A 2 73.09 2.88 -2.85
N ASN A 3 72.48 1.77 -2.45
CA ASN A 3 71.19 1.29 -2.93
C ASN A 3 70.11 1.78 -1.95
N THR A 4 69.32 2.77 -2.36
CA THR A 4 68.21 3.30 -1.57
C THR A 4 66.95 2.50 -1.92
N GLN A 5 66.49 1.62 -1.03
CA GLN A 5 65.18 0.98 -1.13
C GLN A 5 64.14 1.82 -0.37
N GLN A 6 63.13 2.31 -1.08
CA GLN A 6 61.94 2.93 -0.50
C GLN A 6 61.00 1.85 0.05
N PRO A 7 60.33 2.04 1.21
CA PRO A 7 59.28 1.14 1.65
C PRO A 7 57.95 1.43 0.92
N GLN A 8 57.37 0.39 0.30
CA GLN A 8 56.01 0.44 -0.25
C GLN A 8 55.00 0.40 0.90
N ALA A 9 54.16 1.43 0.99
CA ALA A 9 53.03 1.46 1.90
C ALA A 9 51.90 0.57 1.35
N ASN A 10 51.57 -0.51 2.06
CA ASN A 10 50.35 -1.27 1.82
C ASN A 10 49.15 -0.46 2.31
N THR A 11 48.43 0.18 1.39
CA THR A 11 47.11 0.74 1.65
C THR A 11 46.09 -0.40 1.57
N GLU A 12 45.84 -1.06 2.70
CA GLU A 12 44.66 -1.92 2.83
C GLU A 12 43.41 -1.03 2.85
N GLN A 13 42.68 -1.03 1.73
CA GLN A 13 41.33 -0.45 1.68
C GLN A 13 40.36 -1.39 2.42
N PRO A 14 39.48 -0.89 3.29
CA PRO A 14 38.45 -1.72 3.90
C PRO A 14 37.48 -2.19 2.82
N GLN A 15 37.43 -3.50 2.59
CA GLN A 15 36.40 -4.13 1.76
C GLN A 15 35.04 -3.97 2.45
N ALA A 16 34.24 -3.01 1.97
CA ALA A 16 32.83 -2.95 2.29
C ALA A 16 32.14 -4.17 1.67
N ASN A 17 31.87 -5.19 2.48
CA ASN A 17 30.96 -6.29 2.11
C ASN A 17 29.62 -5.68 1.73
N THR A 18 29.40 -5.55 0.43
CA THR A 18 28.12 -5.14 -0.13
C THR A 18 27.29 -6.42 -0.27
N GLU A 19 26.80 -6.94 0.85
CA GLU A 19 25.82 -8.03 0.82
C GLU A 19 24.59 -7.52 0.08
N GLN A 20 24.32 -8.11 -1.10
CA GLN A 20 23.09 -7.85 -1.82
C GLN A 20 21.92 -8.32 -0.93
N PRO A 21 20.85 -7.52 -0.75
CA PRO A 21 19.72 -7.92 0.07
C PRO A 21 19.14 -9.23 -0.49
N GLN A 22 19.22 -10.30 0.30
CA GLN A 22 18.63 -11.58 -0.05
C GLN A 22 17.11 -11.47 0.13
N ILE A 23 16.40 -11.16 -0.96
CA ILE A 23 14.94 -11.10 -0.97
C ILE A 23 14.38 -12.43 -0.48
N ASN A 24 13.58 -12.40 0.58
CA ASN A 24 12.93 -13.60 1.09
C ASN A 24 11.75 -13.98 0.18
N THR A 25 11.98 -14.92 -0.72
CA THR A 25 10.97 -15.38 -1.69
C THR A 25 9.90 -16.29 -1.08
N LYS A 26 10.00 -16.65 0.20
CA LYS A 26 9.00 -17.48 0.89
C LYS A 26 7.80 -16.66 1.41
N ARG A 27 7.88 -15.33 1.37
CA ARG A 27 6.82 -14.43 1.82
C ARG A 27 6.35 -13.54 0.70
N CYS A 28 5.09 -13.13 0.72
CA CYS A 28 4.53 -12.12 -0.15
C CYS A 28 3.84 -11.03 0.67
N CYS A 29 4.23 -9.77 0.44
CA CYS A 29 3.58 -8.62 1.02
C CYS A 29 2.38 -8.20 0.17
N LEU A 30 1.20 -8.12 0.79
CA LEU A 30 -0.04 -7.64 0.22
C LEU A 30 -0.32 -6.25 0.76
N LEU A 31 0.09 -5.23 0.00
CA LEU A 31 -0.06 -3.83 0.37
C LEU A 31 -1.42 -3.31 -0.08
N THR A 32 -2.34 -3.11 0.86
CA THR A 32 -3.72 -2.69 0.56
C THR A 32 -3.81 -1.18 0.48
N ILE A 33 -4.24 -0.64 -0.65
CA ILE A 33 -4.49 0.79 -0.88
C ILE A 33 -5.87 0.99 -1.51
N GLY A 34 -6.36 2.22 -1.53
CA GLY A 34 -7.69 2.53 -2.04
C GLY A 34 -8.26 3.79 -1.39
N MET A 35 -9.22 4.42 -2.06
CA MET A 35 -9.87 5.66 -1.60
C MET A 35 -10.49 5.49 -0.20
N ALA A 36 -10.67 6.59 0.53
CA ALA A 36 -11.38 6.57 1.80
C ALA A 36 -12.81 6.03 1.64
N GLY A 37 -13.20 5.09 2.50
CA GLY A 37 -14.49 4.41 2.44
C GLY A 37 -14.60 3.29 1.39
N SER A 38 -13.54 2.99 0.63
CA SER A 38 -13.52 1.83 -0.29
C SER A 38 -13.62 0.48 0.40
N GLY A 39 -13.36 0.43 1.71
CA GLY A 39 -13.47 -0.78 2.53
C GLY A 39 -12.16 -1.54 2.72
N LYS A 40 -10.99 -0.88 2.62
CA LYS A 40 -9.66 -1.46 2.85
C LYS A 40 -9.58 -2.33 4.11
N THR A 41 -9.85 -1.75 5.28
CA THR A 41 -9.79 -2.44 6.58
C THR A 41 -10.75 -3.63 6.66
N THR A 42 -11.96 -3.51 6.14
CA THR A 42 -12.93 -4.62 6.07
C THR A 42 -12.46 -5.71 5.12
N PHE A 43 -11.87 -5.34 3.98
CA PHE A 43 -11.29 -6.29 3.03
C PHE A 43 -10.10 -7.03 3.67
N VAL A 44 -9.18 -6.34 4.34
CA VAL A 44 -8.05 -6.94 5.07
C VAL A 44 -8.55 -7.93 6.11
N GLN A 45 -9.58 -7.58 6.88
CA GLN A 45 -10.22 -8.50 7.83
C GLN A 45 -10.66 -9.80 7.15
N LYS A 46 -11.46 -9.69 6.08
CA LYS A 46 -12.02 -10.85 5.39
C LYS A 46 -10.94 -11.66 4.68
N LEU A 47 -9.93 -11.02 4.13
CA LEU A 47 -8.78 -11.69 3.52
C LEU A 47 -8.06 -12.57 4.55
N VAL A 48 -7.74 -12.01 5.72
CA VAL A 48 -6.96 -12.72 6.73
C VAL A 48 -7.81 -13.78 7.45
N GLU A 49 -8.92 -13.37 8.07
CA GLU A 49 -9.71 -14.24 8.95
C GLU A 49 -10.50 -15.31 8.18
N ASN A 50 -11.02 -14.98 6.99
CA ASN A 50 -11.90 -15.90 6.27
C ASN A 50 -11.19 -16.71 5.19
N PHE A 51 -10.11 -16.21 4.59
CA PHE A 51 -9.48 -16.85 3.46
C PHE A 51 -8.12 -17.45 3.83
N LEU A 52 -7.18 -16.63 4.29
CA LEU A 52 -5.81 -17.08 4.58
C LEU A 52 -5.77 -18.00 5.80
N TYR A 53 -6.48 -17.66 6.88
CA TYR A 53 -6.56 -18.51 8.07
C TYR A 53 -7.14 -19.89 7.74
N LYS A 54 -8.19 -19.97 6.90
CA LYS A 54 -8.78 -21.25 6.48
C LYS A 54 -7.85 -22.08 5.59
N LYS A 55 -6.87 -21.44 4.94
CA LYS A 55 -5.79 -22.12 4.20
C LYS A 55 -4.62 -22.54 5.09
N GLY A 56 -4.70 -22.27 6.40
CA GLY A 56 -3.65 -22.61 7.36
C GLY A 56 -2.56 -21.56 7.50
N ASP A 57 -2.69 -20.38 6.87
CA ASP A 57 -1.75 -19.28 7.04
C ASP A 57 -2.29 -18.27 8.07
N PRO A 58 -1.65 -18.10 9.24
CA PRO A 58 -2.06 -17.09 10.20
C PRO A 58 -1.87 -15.65 9.72
N SER A 59 -1.05 -15.42 8.68
CA SER A 59 -0.64 -14.12 8.13
C SER A 59 0.02 -13.19 9.16
N TYR A 60 0.92 -12.31 8.70
CA TYR A 60 1.40 -11.21 9.53
C TYR A 60 0.69 -9.93 9.12
N ILE A 61 -0.03 -9.31 10.04
CA ILE A 61 -0.86 -8.13 9.78
C ILE A 61 -0.16 -6.88 10.29
N LEU A 62 -0.02 -5.89 9.41
CA LEU A 62 0.53 -4.58 9.70
C LEU A 62 -0.54 -3.50 9.49
N ASN A 63 -0.90 -2.77 10.55
CA ASN A 63 -1.74 -1.58 10.44
C ASN A 63 -0.89 -0.31 10.38
N LEU A 64 -1.00 0.43 9.27
CA LEU A 64 -0.36 1.73 9.06
C LEU A 64 -1.34 2.92 9.14
N ASP A 65 -2.63 2.72 9.43
CA ASP A 65 -3.58 3.81 9.65
C ASP A 65 -3.53 4.28 11.12
N PRO A 66 -3.01 5.49 11.42
CA PRO A 66 -2.97 6.01 12.78
C PRO A 66 -4.31 6.64 13.20
N ALA A 67 -5.20 6.95 12.26
CA ALA A 67 -6.48 7.62 12.49
C ALA A 67 -7.65 6.64 12.67
N VAL A 68 -7.45 5.34 12.41
CA VAL A 68 -8.48 4.32 12.58
C VAL A 68 -8.84 4.14 14.07
N GLN A 69 -10.14 4.22 14.37
CA GLN A 69 -10.62 4.13 15.76
C GLN A 69 -10.75 2.68 16.22
N PHE A 70 -11.37 1.84 15.39
CA PHE A 70 -11.63 0.45 15.68
C PHE A 70 -11.11 -0.43 14.54
N LEU A 71 -10.27 -1.40 14.89
CA LEU A 71 -9.83 -2.44 13.96
C LEU A 71 -10.68 -3.69 14.20
N PRO A 72 -11.29 -4.26 13.15
CA PRO A 72 -12.08 -5.48 13.27
C PRO A 72 -11.22 -6.77 13.26
N TYR A 73 -9.90 -6.63 13.39
CA TYR A 73 -8.91 -7.70 13.48
C TYR A 73 -7.79 -7.30 14.45
N THR A 74 -6.96 -8.25 14.86
CA THR A 74 -5.80 -7.99 15.73
C THR A 74 -4.51 -7.89 14.91
N PRO A 75 -3.95 -6.68 14.69
CA PRO A 75 -2.69 -6.54 13.97
C PRO A 75 -1.51 -7.08 14.79
N ASN A 76 -0.51 -7.69 14.12
CA ASN A 76 0.75 -8.08 14.74
C ASN A 76 1.63 -6.85 15.02
N ASN A 77 1.56 -5.86 14.14
CA ASN A 77 2.17 -4.55 14.36
C ASN A 77 1.17 -3.44 14.03
N ASP A 78 1.00 -2.50 14.95
CA ASP A 78 0.05 -1.40 14.83
C ASP A 78 0.76 -0.07 15.08
N ILE A 79 0.76 0.81 14.09
CA ILE A 79 1.33 2.17 14.19
C ILE A 79 0.83 2.93 15.43
N ARG A 80 -0.42 2.67 15.86
CA ARG A 80 -1.06 3.33 17.01
C ARG A 80 -0.44 2.95 18.36
N GLN A 81 0.30 1.84 18.43
CA GLN A 81 1.00 1.43 19.65
C GLN A 81 2.26 2.27 19.90
N THR A 82 2.87 2.78 18.83
CA THR A 82 4.10 3.59 18.91
C THR A 82 3.81 5.08 18.82
N ILE A 83 2.72 5.48 18.17
CA ILE A 83 2.43 6.88 17.84
C ILE A 83 0.98 7.21 18.20
N ASP A 84 0.81 8.19 19.09
CA ASP A 84 -0.51 8.73 19.43
C ASP A 84 -0.91 9.84 18.44
N TYR A 85 -1.77 9.49 17.50
CA TYR A 85 -2.35 10.39 16.50
C TYR A 85 -3.04 11.63 17.10
N LYS A 86 -3.82 11.46 18.18
CA LYS A 86 -4.58 12.56 18.78
C LYS A 86 -3.65 13.54 19.50
N LYS A 87 -2.60 13.01 20.14
CA LYS A 87 -1.56 13.81 20.77
C LYS A 87 -0.78 14.62 19.72
N LEU A 88 -0.38 14.00 18.61
CA LEU A 88 0.29 14.69 17.50
C LEU A 88 -0.53 15.85 16.95
N MET A 89 -1.84 15.66 16.74
CA MET A 89 -2.73 16.73 16.28
C MET A 89 -2.71 17.93 17.24
N LYS A 90 -2.78 17.68 18.55
CA LYS A 90 -2.83 18.74 19.57
C LYS A 90 -1.50 19.46 19.74
N GLU A 91 -0.41 18.72 19.89
CA GLU A 91 0.92 19.29 20.21
C GLU A 91 1.51 20.06 19.03
N HIS A 92 1.32 19.55 17.81
CA HIS A 92 1.85 20.18 16.60
C HIS A 92 0.82 21.01 15.83
N GLN A 93 -0.39 21.19 16.38
CA GLN A 93 -1.50 21.96 15.77
C GLN A 93 -1.80 21.51 14.33
N LEU A 94 -1.75 20.19 14.10
CA LEU A 94 -1.91 19.59 12.78
C LEU A 94 -3.38 19.28 12.51
N GLY A 95 -3.80 19.54 11.27
CA GLY A 95 -5.03 18.95 10.73
C GLY A 95 -4.91 17.43 10.53
N PRO A 96 -6.01 16.72 10.25
CA PRO A 96 -6.03 15.25 10.17
C PRO A 96 -4.98 14.66 9.21
N ASN A 97 -4.89 15.19 7.99
CA ASN A 97 -3.93 14.69 6.99
C ASN A 97 -2.47 14.97 7.40
N GLY A 98 -2.22 16.12 8.01
CA GLY A 98 -0.89 16.48 8.52
C GLY A 98 -0.45 15.55 9.65
N ALA A 99 -1.36 15.21 10.57
CA ALA A 99 -1.07 14.26 11.64
C ALA A 99 -0.85 12.83 11.13
N ILE A 100 -1.61 12.36 10.13
CA ILE A 100 -1.35 11.05 9.48
C ILE A 100 0.05 11.05 8.84
N MET A 101 0.40 12.10 8.09
CA MET A 101 1.71 12.21 7.44
C MET A 101 2.85 12.21 8.46
N THR A 102 2.73 13.00 9.54
CA THR A 102 3.71 13.03 10.63
C THR A 102 3.83 11.68 11.31
N ALA A 103 2.73 10.98 11.56
CA ALA A 103 2.77 9.63 12.12
C ALA A 103 3.50 8.65 11.19
N LEU A 104 3.22 8.66 9.89
CA LEU A 104 3.96 7.82 8.92
C LEU A 104 5.45 8.17 8.88
N ASN A 105 5.81 9.45 8.99
CA ASN A 105 7.22 9.89 9.04
C ASN A 105 7.93 9.35 10.29
N LEU A 106 7.29 9.40 11.46
CA LEU A 106 7.83 8.83 12.70
C LEU A 106 7.94 7.30 12.61
N TYR A 107 6.93 6.65 12.04
CA TYR A 107 6.89 5.20 11.87
C TYR A 107 7.97 4.71 10.89
N CYS A 108 8.30 5.52 9.87
CA CYS A 108 9.37 5.24 8.93
C CYS A 108 10.72 5.04 9.61
N ALA A 109 11.00 5.71 10.74
CA ALA A 109 12.27 5.56 11.46
C ALA A 109 12.46 4.18 12.13
N GLN A 110 11.39 3.40 12.26
CA GLN A 110 11.42 2.08 12.89
C GLN A 110 11.08 0.94 11.89
N ILE A 111 10.93 1.24 10.60
CA ILE A 111 10.50 0.24 9.60
C ILE A 111 11.48 -0.93 9.49
N ASP A 112 12.78 -0.68 9.58
CA ASP A 112 13.81 -1.72 9.49
C ASP A 112 13.67 -2.73 10.63
N LYS A 113 13.39 -2.25 11.84
CA LYS A 113 13.12 -3.11 13.01
C LYS A 113 11.87 -3.96 12.80
N VAL A 114 10.84 -3.39 12.17
CA VAL A 114 9.60 -4.13 11.86
C VAL A 114 9.87 -5.23 10.84
N ILE A 115 10.66 -4.95 9.81
CA ILE A 115 11.08 -5.94 8.80
C ILE A 115 11.90 -7.06 9.44
N GLN A 116 12.90 -6.72 10.27
CA GLN A 116 13.68 -7.71 11.01
C GLN A 116 12.80 -8.60 11.90
N ASN A 117 11.79 -8.03 12.56
CA ASN A 117 10.85 -8.80 13.34
C ASN A 117 10.05 -9.79 12.48
N ILE A 118 9.61 -9.37 11.28
CA ILE A 118 8.91 -10.24 10.33
C ILE A 118 9.82 -11.37 9.85
N GLU A 119 11.08 -11.07 9.55
CA GLU A 119 12.06 -12.04 9.06
C GLU A 119 12.37 -13.12 10.10
N ASN A 120 12.50 -12.73 11.38
CA ASN A 120 12.85 -13.60 12.51
C ASN A 120 11.70 -14.49 13.02
N LEU A 121 10.50 -14.40 12.46
CA LEU A 121 9.38 -15.24 12.91
C LEU A 121 9.63 -16.73 12.61
N PRO A 122 9.56 -17.61 13.63
CA PRO A 122 9.87 -19.03 13.49
C PRO A 122 8.82 -19.79 12.66
N ASN A 123 7.56 -19.37 12.76
CA ASN A 123 6.48 -19.82 11.89
C ASN A 123 6.38 -18.83 10.72
N LEU A 124 6.80 -19.24 9.53
CA LEU A 124 6.64 -18.41 8.34
C LEU A 124 5.15 -18.33 7.98
N SER A 125 4.52 -17.20 8.30
CA SER A 125 3.37 -16.77 7.50
C SER A 125 3.84 -16.54 6.07
N GLU A 126 3.11 -17.07 5.10
CA GLU A 126 3.41 -16.86 3.68
C GLU A 126 3.03 -15.44 3.27
N TYR A 127 2.03 -14.85 3.93
CA TYR A 127 1.57 -13.49 3.63
C TYR A 127 1.86 -12.49 4.75
N VAL A 128 2.28 -11.30 4.34
CA VAL A 128 2.31 -10.08 5.15
C VAL A 128 1.25 -9.14 4.60
N VAL A 129 0.17 -8.89 5.34
CA VAL A 129 -0.94 -8.05 4.88
C VAL A 129 -0.84 -6.68 5.52
N VAL A 130 -0.77 -5.63 4.70
CA VAL A 130 -0.62 -4.26 5.16
C VAL A 130 -1.91 -3.48 4.89
N ASP A 131 -2.52 -2.92 5.94
CA ASP A 131 -3.60 -1.93 5.84
C ASP A 131 -3.02 -0.52 5.91
N THR A 132 -3.44 0.34 4.98
CA THR A 132 -2.90 1.70 4.83
C THR A 132 -3.94 2.77 5.20
N PRO A 133 -3.51 4.02 5.48
CA PRO A 133 -4.43 5.09 5.83
C PRO A 133 -5.62 5.28 4.89
N GLY A 134 -6.74 5.71 5.45
CA GLY A 134 -7.95 6.11 4.72
C GLY A 134 -7.66 7.02 3.50
N GLN A 135 -6.84 8.04 3.73
CA GLN A 135 -6.42 9.04 2.73
C GLN A 135 -5.24 8.51 1.90
N ILE A 136 -5.55 7.95 0.75
CA ILE A 136 -4.59 7.25 -0.12
C ILE A 136 -3.41 8.15 -0.52
N GLU A 137 -3.64 9.45 -0.74
CA GLU A 137 -2.61 10.38 -1.18
C GLU A 137 -1.52 10.59 -0.13
N VAL A 138 -1.90 10.57 1.15
CA VAL A 138 -0.97 10.74 2.28
C VAL A 138 0.02 9.58 2.32
N PHE A 139 -0.39 8.39 1.88
CA PHE A 139 0.51 7.25 1.76
C PHE A 139 1.24 7.23 0.41
N THR A 140 0.52 7.33 -0.71
CA THR A 140 1.12 7.09 -2.02
C THR A 140 2.03 8.21 -2.51
N TRP A 141 1.81 9.46 -2.09
CA TRP A 141 2.59 10.62 -2.55
C TRP A 141 3.58 11.15 -1.51
N SER A 142 3.62 10.59 -0.30
CA SER A 142 4.59 10.98 0.71
C SER A 142 5.93 10.27 0.55
N ALA A 143 6.98 10.93 1.05
CA ALA A 143 8.31 10.32 1.16
C ALA A 143 8.28 9.10 2.10
N SER A 144 7.60 9.20 3.25
CA SER A 144 7.48 8.10 4.21
C SER A 144 6.76 6.88 3.65
N GLY A 145 5.64 7.06 2.96
CA GLY A 145 4.96 5.95 2.31
C GLY A 145 5.82 5.30 1.21
N SER A 146 6.60 6.10 0.48
CA SER A 146 7.57 5.59 -0.51
C SER A 146 8.68 4.77 0.14
N ILE A 147 9.27 5.25 1.24
CA ILE A 147 10.32 4.54 1.97
C ILE A 147 9.79 3.24 2.57
N ILE A 148 8.61 3.27 3.22
CA ILE A 148 7.97 2.07 3.78
C ILE A 148 7.73 1.03 2.67
N THR A 149 7.19 1.47 1.53
CA THR A 149 6.92 0.58 0.40
C THR A 149 8.20 -0.03 -0.16
N GLN A 150 9.26 0.76 -0.32
CA GLN A 150 10.56 0.28 -0.79
C GLN A 150 11.19 -0.71 0.19
N ALA A 151 11.15 -0.41 1.50
CA ALA A 151 11.68 -1.29 2.52
C ALA A 151 11.00 -2.68 2.48
N LEU A 152 9.66 -2.71 2.33
CA LEU A 152 8.91 -3.95 2.13
C LEU A 152 9.33 -4.67 0.85
N GLN A 153 9.45 -3.95 -0.27
CA GLN A 153 9.85 -4.52 -1.56
C GLN A 153 11.27 -5.09 -1.56
N TYR A 154 12.20 -4.49 -0.82
CA TYR A 154 13.56 -4.98 -0.68
C TYR A 154 13.65 -6.26 0.17
N SER A 155 12.73 -6.44 1.13
CA SER A 155 12.70 -7.64 1.98
C SER A 155 11.94 -8.80 1.35
N MET A 156 10.82 -8.53 0.66
CA MET A 156 9.95 -9.58 0.11
C MET A 156 9.17 -9.14 -1.15
N PRO A 157 8.78 -10.09 -2.03
CA PRO A 157 7.86 -9.83 -3.13
C PRO A 157 6.60 -9.09 -2.66
N THR A 158 6.37 -7.89 -3.20
CA THR A 158 5.26 -7.02 -2.78
C THR A 158 4.25 -6.83 -3.91
N VAL A 159 2.97 -7.03 -3.62
CA VAL A 159 1.83 -6.85 -4.53
C VAL A 159 0.92 -5.77 -3.97
N LEU A 160 0.49 -4.86 -4.85
CA LEU A 160 -0.39 -3.77 -4.52
C LEU A 160 -1.86 -4.20 -4.72
N LEU A 161 -2.65 -4.20 -3.66
CA LEU A 161 -4.09 -4.47 -3.72
C LEU A 161 -4.84 -3.14 -3.77
N TYR A 162 -5.32 -2.75 -4.95
CA TYR A 162 -6.04 -1.50 -5.15
C TYR A 162 -7.55 -1.71 -4.98
N VAL A 163 -8.09 -1.32 -3.83
CA VAL A 163 -9.49 -1.53 -3.44
C VAL A 163 -10.38 -0.43 -4.04
N ILE A 164 -11.34 -0.88 -4.85
CA ILE A 164 -12.30 -0.05 -5.58
C ILE A 164 -13.68 -0.25 -4.96
N ASP A 165 -14.36 0.85 -4.65
CA ASP A 165 -15.76 0.84 -4.26
C ASP A 165 -16.67 0.75 -5.51
N LEU A 166 -17.30 -0.41 -5.73
CA LEU A 166 -18.18 -0.61 -6.88
C LEU A 166 -19.36 0.35 -6.90
N ALA A 167 -19.96 0.65 -5.74
CA ALA A 167 -21.13 1.52 -5.66
C ALA A 167 -20.79 2.96 -6.10
N ARG A 168 -19.56 3.41 -5.87
CA ARG A 168 -19.07 4.73 -6.31
C ARG A 168 -18.58 4.77 -7.75
N CYS A 169 -18.36 3.61 -8.38
CA CYS A 169 -17.84 3.51 -9.74
C CYS A 169 -18.92 3.20 -10.79
N GLN A 170 -20.21 3.20 -10.43
CA GLN A 170 -21.30 2.93 -11.38
C GLN A 170 -21.45 4.00 -12.48
N ASN A 171 -20.96 5.21 -12.21
CA ASN A 171 -20.85 6.27 -13.20
C ASN A 171 -19.54 6.11 -14.00
N PRO A 172 -19.58 6.10 -15.34
CA PRO A 172 -18.40 5.87 -16.18
C PRO A 172 -17.33 6.96 -16.01
N ASN A 173 -17.70 8.22 -15.75
CA ASN A 173 -16.73 9.29 -15.49
C ASN A 173 -15.99 9.03 -14.18
N SER A 174 -16.71 8.65 -13.12
CA SER A 174 -16.12 8.29 -11.83
C SER A 174 -15.23 7.07 -11.94
N PHE A 175 -15.64 6.05 -12.68
CA PHE A 175 -14.83 4.87 -12.97
C PHE A 175 -13.55 5.25 -13.73
N MET A 176 -13.66 6.02 -14.81
CA MET A 176 -12.52 6.45 -15.62
C MET A 176 -11.52 7.28 -14.80
N SER A 177 -11.99 8.23 -13.99
CA SER A 177 -11.12 9.00 -13.08
C SER A 177 -10.42 8.10 -12.07
N ASN A 178 -11.12 7.11 -11.51
CA ASN A 178 -10.53 6.14 -10.59
C ASN A 178 -9.47 5.27 -11.29
N MET A 179 -9.72 4.83 -12.52
CA MET A 179 -8.75 4.04 -13.30
C MET A 179 -7.52 4.86 -13.67
N MET A 180 -7.66 6.12 -14.07
CA MET A 180 -6.52 7.01 -14.33
C MET A 180 -5.67 7.23 -13.07
N PHE A 181 -6.32 7.40 -11.92
CA PHE A 181 -5.62 7.52 -10.64
C PHE A 181 -4.90 6.23 -10.25
N CYS A 182 -5.55 5.08 -10.45
CA CYS A 182 -4.99 3.75 -10.26
C CYS A 182 -3.73 3.54 -11.14
N CYS A 183 -3.81 3.86 -12.44
CA CYS A 183 -2.67 3.82 -13.36
C CYS A 183 -1.53 4.74 -12.90
N SER A 184 -1.84 5.94 -12.41
CA SER A 184 -0.83 6.87 -11.90
C SER A 184 -0.05 6.28 -10.72
N ILE A 185 -0.75 5.59 -9.81
CA ILE A 185 -0.12 4.89 -8.67
C ILE A 185 0.69 3.68 -9.17
N PHE A 186 0.17 2.91 -10.12
CA PHE A 186 0.89 1.77 -10.72
C PHE A 186 2.24 2.20 -11.29
N TYR A 187 2.27 3.27 -12.09
CA TYR A 187 3.51 3.81 -12.65
C TYR A 187 4.46 4.36 -11.59
N LYS A 188 3.93 4.99 -10.54
CA LYS A 188 4.73 5.56 -9.46
C LYS A 188 5.37 4.48 -8.59
N MET A 189 4.60 3.49 -8.16
CA MET A 189 5.02 2.46 -7.22
C MET A 189 5.83 1.35 -7.90
N LYS A 190 5.63 1.11 -9.20
CA LYS A 190 6.30 0.05 -9.98
C LYS A 190 6.17 -1.34 -9.32
N LEU A 191 5.03 -1.60 -8.71
CA LEU A 191 4.67 -2.88 -8.11
C LEU A 191 3.61 -3.57 -8.97
N PRO A 192 3.62 -4.93 -9.03
CA PRO A 192 2.48 -5.67 -9.58
C PRO A 192 1.22 -5.27 -8.80
N MET A 193 0.14 -5.00 -9.53
CA MET A 193 -1.11 -4.48 -8.96
C MET A 193 -2.28 -5.39 -9.29
N VAL A 194 -3.13 -5.66 -8.29
CA VAL A 194 -4.40 -6.36 -8.42
C VAL A 194 -5.52 -5.39 -8.07
N LEU A 195 -6.49 -5.26 -8.98
CA LEU A 195 -7.71 -4.49 -8.72
C LEU A 195 -8.66 -5.34 -7.87
N VAL A 196 -9.08 -4.81 -6.73
CA VAL A 196 -10.04 -5.46 -5.83
C VAL A 196 -11.35 -4.71 -5.92
N LEU A 197 -12.31 -5.26 -6.68
CA LEU A 197 -13.66 -4.73 -6.79
C LEU A 197 -14.45 -5.10 -5.53
N ASN A 198 -14.67 -4.14 -4.64
CA ASN A 198 -15.30 -4.33 -3.35
C ASN A 198 -16.77 -3.89 -3.36
N LYS A 199 -17.55 -4.40 -2.39
CA LYS A 199 -18.99 -4.12 -2.20
C LYS A 199 -19.87 -4.64 -3.33
N GLU A 200 -19.54 -5.83 -3.84
CA GLU A 200 -20.36 -6.54 -4.85
C GLU A 200 -21.79 -6.81 -4.35
N ASP A 201 -21.97 -6.97 -3.04
CA ASP A 201 -23.29 -7.11 -2.41
C ASP A 201 -24.20 -5.89 -2.59
N VAL A 202 -23.63 -4.71 -2.86
CA VAL A 202 -24.38 -3.45 -3.03
C VAL A 202 -24.57 -3.11 -4.52
N SER A 203 -23.62 -3.45 -5.38
CA SER A 203 -23.67 -3.07 -6.79
C SER A 203 -22.99 -4.09 -7.68
N ASP A 204 -23.60 -4.35 -8.82
CA ASP A 204 -23.13 -5.33 -9.79
C ASP A 204 -21.79 -4.92 -10.40
N LYS A 205 -20.90 -5.92 -10.55
CA LYS A 205 -19.56 -5.81 -11.11
C LYS A 205 -19.55 -6.03 -12.62
N ASP A 206 -20.56 -6.68 -13.19
CA ASP A 206 -20.55 -7.11 -14.60
C ASP A 206 -20.36 -5.94 -15.56
N LYS A 207 -21.03 -4.81 -15.28
CA LYS A 207 -20.86 -3.56 -16.03
C LYS A 207 -19.41 -3.04 -16.01
N ILE A 208 -18.76 -3.11 -14.85
CA ILE A 208 -17.36 -2.68 -14.68
C ILE A 208 -16.41 -3.64 -15.39
N PHE A 209 -16.65 -4.94 -15.29
CA PHE A 209 -15.88 -5.94 -16.03
C PHE A 209 -15.98 -5.73 -17.54
N GLN A 210 -17.17 -5.44 -18.05
CA GLN A 210 -17.38 -5.13 -19.45
C GLN A 210 -16.57 -3.89 -19.88
N TRP A 211 -16.55 -2.82 -19.06
CA TRP A 211 -15.75 -1.63 -19.34
C TRP A 211 -14.23 -1.88 -19.32
N ILE A 212 -13.76 -2.80 -18.47
CA ILE A 212 -12.34 -3.17 -18.40
C ILE A 212 -11.94 -4.03 -19.61
N GLN A 213 -12.80 -4.96 -20.02
CA GLN A 213 -12.53 -5.86 -21.16
C GLN A 213 -12.69 -5.16 -22.51
N ASP A 214 -13.66 -4.26 -22.62
CA ASP A 214 -13.95 -3.50 -23.82
C ASP A 214 -14.13 -2.00 -23.52
N TYR A 215 -13.08 -1.24 -23.82
CA TYR A 215 -13.10 0.22 -23.64
C TYR A 215 -14.11 0.92 -24.56
N GLN A 216 -14.50 0.32 -25.69
CA GLN A 216 -15.46 0.95 -26.62
C GLN A 216 -16.85 1.04 -25.97
N THR A 217 -17.24 -0.02 -25.24
CA THR A 217 -18.45 0.01 -24.41
C THR A 217 -18.40 1.19 -23.44
N LEU A 218 -17.28 1.39 -22.71
CA LEU A 218 -17.14 2.53 -21.79
C LEU A 218 -17.34 3.87 -22.50
N MET A 219 -16.73 4.05 -23.69
CA MET A 219 -16.86 5.28 -24.48
C MET A 219 -18.31 5.55 -24.90
N VAL A 220 -19.06 4.52 -25.32
CA VAL A 220 -20.50 4.66 -25.64
C VAL A 220 -21.28 5.18 -24.43
N TYR A 221 -21.04 4.63 -23.24
CA TYR A 221 -21.67 5.12 -22.01
C TYR A 221 -21.33 6.58 -21.72
N ILE A 222 -20.06 7.00 -21.88
CA ILE A 222 -19.63 8.39 -21.69
C ILE A 222 -20.34 9.33 -22.67
N TYR A 223 -20.38 8.98 -23.96
CA TYR A 223 -21.04 9.81 -24.98
C TYR A 223 -22.55 9.90 -24.76
N SER A 224 -23.20 8.80 -24.38
CA SER A 224 -24.65 8.80 -24.08
C SER A 224 -25.00 9.77 -22.94
N LEU A 225 -24.17 9.83 -21.89
CA LEU A 225 -24.39 10.74 -20.77
C LEU A 225 -24.27 12.20 -21.21
N ASN A 226 -23.26 12.53 -22.01
CA ASN A 226 -23.08 13.88 -22.54
C ASN A 226 -24.26 14.32 -23.43
N PHE A 227 -24.82 13.40 -24.23
CA PHE A 227 -25.98 13.70 -25.07
C PHE A 227 -27.25 13.99 -24.24
N TYR A 228 -27.50 13.19 -23.19
CA TYR A 228 -28.61 13.43 -22.26
C TYR A 228 -28.50 14.78 -21.53
N PHE A 229 -27.30 15.19 -21.12
CA PHE A 229 -27.08 16.48 -20.47
C PHE A 229 -27.31 17.67 -21.41
N LEU A 230 -27.04 17.53 -22.71
CA LEU A 230 -27.28 18.58 -23.70
C LEU A 230 -28.78 18.77 -23.99
N GLN A 231 -29.57 17.69 -23.97
CA GLN A 231 -31.02 17.78 -24.17
C GLN A 231 -31.79 18.38 -22.98
N GLN A 232 -31.24 18.33 -21.77
CA GLN A 232 -31.86 18.91 -20.56
C GLN A 232 -31.56 20.41 -20.37
N LYS A 233 -30.71 21.00 -21.21
CA LYS A 233 -30.32 22.43 -21.15
C LYS A 233 -30.91 23.30 -22.27
N GLY A 234 -31.79 22.74 -23.10
CA GLY A 234 -32.59 23.47 -24.09
C GLY A 234 -34.05 23.55 -23.65
#